data_AF-A0A7Y7ZEY1-F1
#
_entry.id   AF-A0A7Y7ZEY1-F1
#
_cell.length_a   1.000
_cell.length_b   1.000
_cell.length_c   1.000
_cell.angle_alpha   90.00
_cell.angle_beta   90.00
_cell.angle_gamma   90.00
#
_symmetry.space_group_name_H-M   'P 1'
#
loop_
_entity.id
_entity.type
_entity.pdbx_description
1 polymer ?
#
loop_
_entity_poly.entity_id
_entity_poly.type
_entity_poly.pdbx_seq_one_letter_code
_entity_poly.pdbx_strand_id
1 'polypeptide(L)'
;MSTQNNDSTVHLVFHSDASHGWAQVPHSLIWELHLQTLISTYSYVDETYSYLEEDCDLAVLAQALRERGLVLSFSEKRVKGASPIRAKHRYTEGFMPAPEAYVDLTVSVEFEVVDASGLQRVCGDSFNWTVCATNCRVELAERISAEVQRQIQFGWLRDKTLKRLSINTVTRNMPDGRFVEFPVVTIH
;
A
#
# COMPACT_ATOMS: atom_id res chain seq x y z
N MET A 1 -10.33 18.09 23.22
CA MET A 1 -10.49 16.89 22.39
C MET A 1 -9.44 16.95 21.32
N SER A 2 -8.31 16.27 21.54
CA SER A 2 -7.16 16.32 20.64
C SER A 2 -7.28 15.14 19.68
N THR A 3 -7.74 15.40 18.46
CA THR A 3 -7.64 14.43 17.35
C THR A 3 -6.17 14.23 17.06
N GLN A 4 -5.61 13.10 17.50
CA GLN A 4 -4.36 12.62 16.94
C GLN A 4 -4.66 12.16 15.51
N ASN A 5 -4.47 13.05 14.54
CA ASN A 5 -4.39 12.65 13.14
C ASN A 5 -3.04 11.94 12.95
N ASN A 6 -3.04 10.61 13.07
CA ASN A 6 -2.01 9.80 12.45
C ASN A 6 -2.32 9.78 10.95
N ASP A 7 -1.87 10.81 10.24
CA ASP A 7 -1.99 10.87 8.77
C ASP A 7 -1.17 9.70 8.18
N SER A 8 -1.85 8.61 7.81
CA SER A 8 -1.22 7.45 7.20
C SER A 8 -0.65 7.86 5.84
N THR A 9 0.64 7.60 5.63
CA THR A 9 1.38 8.08 4.46
C THR A 9 1.46 7.00 3.37
N VAL A 10 0.93 7.29 2.18
CA VAL A 10 1.11 6.50 0.95
C VAL A 10 2.47 6.82 0.35
N HIS A 11 3.40 5.87 0.41
CA HIS A 11 4.71 6.02 -0.21
C HIS A 11 4.77 5.32 -1.57
N LEU A 12 5.04 6.07 -2.64
CA LEU A 12 5.14 5.56 -4.01
C LEU A 12 6.52 5.82 -4.61
N VAL A 13 6.82 5.16 -5.74
CA VAL A 13 8.02 5.46 -6.53
C VAL A 13 7.65 6.46 -7.61
N PHE A 14 8.35 7.58 -7.69
CA PHE A 14 8.20 8.58 -8.74
C PHE A 14 9.33 8.45 -9.74
N HIS A 15 9.01 8.07 -10.98
CA HIS A 15 9.97 7.89 -12.05
C HIS A 15 9.98 9.14 -12.93
N SER A 16 11.15 9.66 -13.29
CA SER A 16 11.24 10.82 -14.17
C SER A 16 12.34 10.69 -15.21
N ASP A 17 12.10 11.27 -16.37
CA ASP A 17 13.13 11.54 -17.37
C ASP A 17 13.35 13.04 -17.57
N ALA A 18 14.04 13.43 -18.64
CA ALA A 18 14.31 14.85 -18.93
C ALA A 18 13.06 15.62 -19.37
N SER A 19 11.94 14.95 -19.64
CA SER A 19 10.74 15.55 -20.21
C SER A 19 9.52 15.42 -19.31
N HIS A 20 9.26 14.27 -18.69
CA HIS A 20 8.08 14.05 -17.85
C HIS A 20 8.38 13.13 -16.66
N GLY A 21 7.46 13.12 -15.69
CA GLY A 21 7.41 12.23 -14.53
C GLY A 21 6.15 11.34 -14.47
N TRP A 22 6.27 10.21 -13.78
CA TRP A 22 5.16 9.29 -13.50
C TRP A 22 5.27 8.67 -12.11
N ALA A 23 4.18 8.67 -11.35
CA ALA A 23 4.09 7.88 -10.14
C ALA A 23 3.72 6.43 -10.46
N GLN A 24 4.49 5.47 -9.95
CA GLN A 24 4.17 4.05 -10.02
C GLN A 24 3.10 3.73 -8.95
N VAL A 25 1.87 3.57 -9.41
CA VAL A 25 0.68 3.35 -8.59
C VAL A 25 0.18 1.90 -8.75
N PRO A 26 -0.12 1.20 -7.67
CA PRO A 26 -0.65 -0.16 -7.73
C PRO A 26 -2.10 -0.16 -8.24
N HIS A 27 -2.49 -1.15 -9.04
CA HIS A 27 -3.88 -1.26 -9.51
C HIS A 27 -4.89 -1.33 -8.35
N SER A 28 -4.53 -2.01 -7.26
CA SER A 28 -5.38 -2.10 -6.06
C SER A 28 -5.72 -0.71 -5.49
N LEU A 29 -4.75 0.20 -5.47
CA LEU A 29 -4.97 1.57 -5.00
C LEU A 29 -5.86 2.35 -5.96
N ILE A 30 -5.67 2.21 -7.28
CA ILE A 30 -6.56 2.82 -8.27
C ILE A 30 -8.01 2.33 -8.08
N TRP A 31 -8.18 1.04 -7.79
CA TRP A 31 -9.50 0.45 -7.54
C TRP A 31 -10.14 0.93 -6.23
N GLU A 32 -9.40 0.90 -5.13
CA GLU A 32 -9.84 1.41 -3.82
C GLU A 32 -10.26 2.88 -3.90
N LEU A 33 -9.49 3.67 -4.65
CA LEU A 33 -9.73 5.09 -4.80
C LEU A 33 -10.85 5.43 -5.80
N HIS A 34 -11.33 4.44 -6.57
CA HIS A 34 -12.32 4.61 -7.63
C HIS A 34 -11.85 5.57 -8.75
N LEU A 35 -10.58 5.46 -9.16
CA LEU A 35 -9.94 6.35 -10.13
C LEU A 35 -9.83 5.77 -11.56
N GLN A 36 -10.34 4.56 -11.77
CA GLN A 36 -10.16 3.74 -12.97
C GLN A 36 -10.54 4.48 -14.25
N THR A 37 -11.63 5.25 -14.16
CA THR A 37 -12.25 5.99 -15.27
C THR A 37 -11.81 7.45 -15.32
N LEU A 38 -11.02 7.91 -14.33
CA LEU A 38 -10.55 9.29 -14.22
C LEU A 38 -9.12 9.47 -14.73
N ILE A 39 -8.37 8.37 -14.88
CA ILE A 39 -6.98 8.39 -15.36
C ILE A 39 -6.95 8.56 -16.87
N SER A 40 -6.11 9.49 -17.32
CA SER A 40 -5.94 9.83 -18.73
C SER A 40 -5.10 8.80 -19.50
N THR A 41 -5.15 8.90 -20.83
CA THR A 41 -4.30 8.09 -21.73
C THR A 41 -2.84 8.61 -21.86
N TYR A 42 -2.49 9.66 -21.11
CA TYR A 42 -1.10 10.12 -20.95
C TYR A 42 -0.34 9.28 -19.92
N SER A 43 -1.07 8.61 -19.03
CA SER A 43 -0.55 7.58 -18.13
C SER A 43 -0.26 6.27 -18.86
N TYR A 44 0.53 5.42 -18.22
CA TYR A 44 0.87 4.09 -18.72
C TYR A 44 0.44 2.99 -17.75
N VAL A 45 0.45 1.74 -18.20
CA VAL A 45 0.00 0.59 -17.43
C VAL A 45 0.76 -0.67 -17.84
N ASP A 46 1.02 -1.53 -16.86
CA ASP A 46 1.44 -2.93 -17.07
C ASP A 46 0.56 -3.87 -16.24
N GLU A 47 0.95 -5.14 -16.12
CA GLU A 47 0.17 -6.16 -15.42
C GLU A 47 -0.03 -5.88 -13.92
N THR A 48 0.76 -5.00 -13.31
CA THR A 48 0.76 -4.80 -11.85
C THR A 48 0.52 -3.34 -11.45
N TYR A 49 1.01 -2.40 -12.25
CA TYR A 49 1.04 -0.98 -11.93
C TYR A 49 0.43 -0.11 -13.03
N SER A 50 -0.15 1.00 -12.60
CA SER A 50 -0.46 2.18 -13.40
C SER A 50 0.61 3.23 -13.12
N TYR A 51 1.14 3.85 -14.17
CA TYR A 51 2.17 4.89 -14.07
C TYR A 51 1.51 6.23 -14.37
N LEU A 52 1.09 6.91 -13.31
CA LEU A 52 0.29 8.13 -13.42
C LEU A 52 1.15 9.32 -13.79
N GLU A 53 0.81 9.96 -14.91
CA GLU A 53 1.49 11.14 -15.43
C GLU A 53 1.39 12.33 -14.45
N GLU A 54 2.49 13.09 -14.33
CA GLU A 54 2.65 14.11 -13.29
C GLU A 54 1.76 15.34 -13.46
N ASP A 55 1.52 15.79 -14.70
CA ASP A 55 0.84 17.03 -15.01
C ASP A 55 -0.68 16.93 -14.82
N CYS A 56 -1.28 15.76 -15.08
CA CYS A 56 -2.73 15.58 -14.99
C CYS A 56 -3.20 14.56 -13.95
N ASP A 57 -2.67 13.34 -13.98
CA ASP A 57 -3.25 12.21 -13.25
C ASP A 57 -2.77 12.15 -11.80
N LEU A 58 -1.60 12.69 -11.51
CA LEU A 58 -1.06 12.73 -10.15
C LEU A 58 -1.87 13.64 -9.21
N ALA A 59 -2.40 14.75 -9.72
CA ALA A 59 -3.28 15.63 -8.97
C ALA A 59 -4.59 14.93 -8.57
N VAL A 60 -5.15 14.10 -9.47
CA VAL A 60 -6.34 13.30 -9.22
C VAL A 60 -6.09 12.30 -8.10
N LEU A 61 -4.96 11.59 -8.15
CA LEU A 61 -4.54 10.68 -7.08
C LEU A 61 -4.37 11.40 -5.73
N ALA A 62 -3.62 12.51 -5.73
CA ALA A 62 -3.34 13.27 -4.51
C ALA A 62 -4.62 13.79 -3.85
N GLN A 63 -5.60 14.24 -4.65
CA GLN A 63 -6.90 14.65 -4.15
C GLN A 63 -7.67 13.49 -3.51
N ALA A 64 -7.78 12.34 -4.19
CA ALA A 64 -8.52 11.18 -3.70
C ALA A 64 -7.91 10.58 -2.41
N LEU A 65 -6.59 10.70 -2.25
CA LEU A 65 -5.88 10.33 -1.02
C LEU A 65 -6.17 11.33 0.11
N ARG A 66 -6.10 12.64 -0.18
CA ARG A 66 -6.37 13.70 0.81
C ARG A 66 -7.80 13.62 1.35
N GLU A 67 -8.77 13.32 0.49
CA GLU A 67 -10.18 13.12 0.89
C GLU A 67 -10.36 11.95 1.87
N ARG A 68 -9.42 11.01 1.90
CA ARG A 68 -9.35 9.89 2.85
C ARG A 68 -8.43 10.15 4.05
N GLY A 69 -7.91 11.37 4.22
CA GLY A 69 -6.97 11.71 5.29
C GLY A 69 -5.59 11.08 5.13
N LEU A 70 -5.19 10.80 3.88
CA LEU A 70 -3.90 10.18 3.57
C LEU A 70 -2.94 11.20 2.96
N VAL A 71 -1.67 11.07 3.31
CA VAL A 71 -0.59 11.91 2.77
C VAL A 71 0.18 11.13 1.71
N LEU A 72 0.39 11.74 0.55
CA LEU A 72 1.18 11.14 -0.54
C LEU A 72 2.65 11.54 -0.40
N SER A 73 3.56 10.57 -0.49
CA SER A 73 5.01 10.79 -0.50
C SER A 73 5.69 9.95 -1.58
N PHE A 74 6.88 10.36 -2.00
CA PHE A 74 7.60 9.71 -3.11
C PHE A 74 9.05 9.37 -2.78
N SER A 75 9.53 8.27 -3.38
CA SER A 75 10.94 8.02 -3.62
C SER A 75 11.24 8.27 -5.10
N GLU A 76 12.22 9.12 -5.40
CA GLU A 76 12.50 9.53 -6.77
C GLU A 76 13.48 8.57 -7.48
N LYS A 77 13.16 8.22 -8.74
CA LYS A 77 14.03 7.48 -9.66
C LYS A 77 14.15 8.25 -10.97
N ARG A 78 15.27 8.94 -11.16
CA ARG A 78 15.56 9.69 -12.38
C ARG A 78 16.48 8.90 -13.30
N VAL A 79 16.15 8.84 -14.59
CA VAL A 79 16.99 8.21 -15.62
C VAL A 79 17.61 9.24 -16.57
N LYS A 80 18.78 8.89 -17.13
CA LYS A 80 19.40 9.67 -18.22
C LYS A 80 18.87 9.15 -19.56
N GLY A 81 18.04 9.94 -20.23
CA GLY A 81 17.36 9.56 -21.48
C GLY A 81 15.90 9.20 -21.25
N ALA A 82 15.24 8.59 -22.23
CA ALA A 82 13.81 8.27 -22.16
C ALA A 82 13.51 7.21 -21.09
N SER A 83 12.48 7.46 -20.28
CA SER A 83 12.02 6.50 -19.28
C SER A 83 11.51 5.20 -19.92
N PRO A 84 11.87 4.01 -19.40
CA PRO A 84 11.30 2.73 -19.85
C PRO A 84 9.77 2.68 -19.74
N ILE A 85 9.16 3.52 -18.91
CA ILE A 85 7.70 3.64 -18.77
C ILE A 85 7.04 4.01 -20.09
N ARG A 86 7.72 4.80 -20.93
CA ARG A 86 7.18 5.22 -22.23
C ARG A 86 6.96 4.07 -23.22
N ALA A 87 7.61 2.93 -22.99
CA ALA A 87 7.44 1.71 -23.79
C ALA A 87 6.31 0.79 -23.30
N LYS A 88 5.69 1.11 -22.15
CA LYS A 88 4.57 0.35 -21.61
C LYS A 88 3.28 0.65 -22.38
N HIS A 89 2.22 -0.11 -22.10
CA HIS A 89 0.91 0.18 -22.68
C HIS A 89 0.41 1.51 -22.15
N ARG A 90 -0.23 2.30 -23.02
CA ARG A 90 -0.98 3.48 -22.57
C ARG A 90 -2.13 3.02 -21.70
N TYR A 91 -2.42 3.80 -20.66
CA TYR A 91 -3.52 3.51 -19.77
C TYR A 91 -4.84 3.51 -20.55
N THR A 92 -5.58 2.41 -20.42
CA THR A 92 -6.98 2.30 -20.84
C THR A 92 -7.70 1.51 -19.75
N GLU A 93 -8.96 1.86 -19.48
CA GLU A 93 -9.78 1.14 -18.48
C GLU A 93 -9.80 -0.36 -18.75
N GLY A 94 -9.95 -0.78 -20.01
CA GLY A 94 -10.00 -2.19 -20.39
C GLY A 94 -8.70 -2.96 -20.18
N PHE A 95 -7.56 -2.29 -20.03
CA PHE A 95 -6.29 -2.94 -19.71
C PHE A 95 -6.14 -3.18 -18.21
N MET A 96 -6.80 -2.38 -17.36
CA MET A 96 -6.71 -2.59 -15.92
C MET A 96 -7.61 -3.77 -15.52
N PRO A 97 -7.04 -4.86 -14.99
CA PRO A 97 -7.85 -5.99 -14.58
C PRO A 97 -8.81 -5.55 -13.48
N ALA A 98 -10.08 -5.94 -13.59
CA ALA A 98 -11.01 -5.84 -12.48
C ALA A 98 -10.43 -6.64 -11.29
N PRO A 99 -10.52 -6.10 -10.06
CA PRO A 99 -9.98 -6.79 -8.92
C PRO A 99 -10.83 -8.04 -8.70
N GLU A 100 -10.17 -9.15 -8.36
CA GLU A 100 -10.87 -10.31 -7.83
C GLU A 100 -11.71 -9.87 -6.61
N ALA A 101 -12.84 -10.52 -6.34
CA ALA A 101 -13.66 -10.14 -5.18
C ALA A 101 -12.87 -10.23 -3.86
N TYR A 102 -11.93 -11.18 -3.79
CA TYR A 102 -11.04 -11.40 -2.66
C TYR A 102 -9.61 -11.61 -3.16
N VAL A 103 -8.64 -11.25 -2.33
CA VAL A 103 -7.22 -11.51 -2.56
C VAL A 103 -6.62 -12.22 -1.34
N ASP A 104 -5.79 -13.22 -1.59
CA ASP A 104 -5.00 -13.89 -0.56
C ASP A 104 -3.73 -13.09 -0.32
N LEU A 105 -3.57 -12.60 0.91
CA LEU A 105 -2.43 -11.78 1.32
C LEU A 105 -1.62 -12.49 2.41
N THR A 106 -0.31 -12.46 2.27
CA THR A 106 0.64 -12.69 3.36
C THR A 106 1.09 -11.34 3.90
N VAL A 107 0.82 -11.05 5.16
CA VAL A 107 1.11 -9.79 5.84
C VAL A 107 2.19 -10.06 6.89
N SER A 108 3.38 -9.52 6.71
CA SER A 108 4.45 -9.59 7.71
C SER A 108 4.48 -8.30 8.53
N VAL A 109 4.52 -8.46 9.84
CA VAL A 109 4.51 -7.34 10.80
C VAL A 109 5.68 -7.44 11.76
N GLU A 110 6.15 -6.28 12.20
CA GLU A 110 7.10 -6.12 13.29
C GLU A 110 6.47 -5.36 14.45
N PHE A 111 6.73 -5.86 15.66
CA PHE A 111 6.29 -5.29 16.90
C PHE A 111 7.51 -4.88 17.71
N GLU A 112 7.56 -3.61 18.09
CA GLU A 112 8.52 -3.09 19.07
C GLU A 112 7.84 -3.08 20.44
N VAL A 113 8.35 -3.86 21.37
CA VAL A 113 7.73 -4.09 22.68
C VAL A 113 8.73 -3.89 23.81
N VAL A 114 8.22 -3.50 24.97
CA VAL A 114 8.99 -3.49 26.22
C VAL A 114 8.44 -4.59 27.12
N ASP A 115 9.32 -5.51 27.55
CA ASP A 115 8.94 -6.59 28.45
C ASP A 115 8.88 -6.13 29.92
N ALA A 116 8.41 -7.01 30.82
CA ALA A 116 8.26 -6.70 32.24
C ALA A 116 9.58 -6.33 32.95
N SER A 117 10.74 -6.66 32.37
CA SER A 117 12.05 -6.24 32.90
C SER A 117 12.47 -4.85 32.44
N GLY A 118 11.67 -4.21 31.58
CA GLY A 118 11.98 -2.93 30.94
C GLY A 118 12.86 -3.07 29.70
N LEU A 119 13.18 -4.30 29.25
CA LEU A 119 14.00 -4.53 28.08
C LEU A 119 13.16 -4.38 26.81
N GLN A 120 13.68 -3.60 25.86
CA GLN A 120 13.08 -3.43 24.55
C GLN A 120 13.43 -4.60 23.62
N ARG A 121 12.44 -5.11 22.90
CA ARG A 121 12.58 -6.20 21.93
C ARG A 121 11.81 -5.89 20.64
N VAL A 122 12.31 -6.40 19.53
CA VAL A 122 11.59 -6.44 18.25
C VAL A 122 11.19 -7.88 17.99
N CYS A 123 9.94 -8.10 17.62
CA CYS A 123 9.38 -9.42 17.32
C CYS A 123 8.62 -9.34 16.00
N GLY A 124 8.86 -10.31 15.11
CA GLY A 124 8.15 -10.42 13.84
C GLY A 124 7.04 -11.48 13.90
N ASP A 125 5.97 -11.27 13.17
CA ASP A 125 4.94 -12.27 12.90
C ASP A 125 4.48 -12.19 11.43
N SER A 126 3.77 -13.20 10.94
CA SER A 126 3.23 -13.22 9.58
C SER A 126 1.88 -13.91 9.52
N PHE A 127 0.94 -13.27 8.84
CA PHE A 127 -0.44 -13.72 8.73
C PHE A 127 -0.82 -13.97 7.29
N ASN A 128 -1.54 -15.07 7.04
CA ASN A 128 -2.14 -15.35 5.75
C ASN A 128 -3.64 -15.07 5.83
N TRP A 129 -4.11 -14.06 5.11
CA TRP A 129 -5.48 -13.60 5.14
C TRP A 129 -6.05 -13.43 3.75
N THR A 130 -7.21 -14.03 3.51
CA THR A 130 -8.08 -13.69 2.40
C THR A 130 -8.87 -12.44 2.79
N VAL A 131 -8.75 -11.35 2.02
CA VAL A 131 -9.43 -10.07 2.26
C VAL A 131 -10.16 -9.59 1.01
N CYS A 132 -11.19 -8.77 1.18
CA CYS A 132 -11.90 -8.12 0.09
C CYS A 132 -10.95 -7.19 -0.68
N ALA A 133 -10.83 -7.36 -2.00
CA ALA A 133 -9.85 -6.61 -2.78
C ALA A 133 -10.15 -5.11 -2.85
N THR A 134 -11.43 -4.73 -2.77
CA THR A 134 -11.87 -3.33 -2.88
C THR A 134 -11.71 -2.55 -1.59
N ASN A 135 -11.61 -3.22 -0.43
CA ASN A 135 -11.47 -2.62 0.90
C ASN A 135 -10.28 -3.17 1.68
N CYS A 136 -9.29 -3.73 0.97
CA CYS A 136 -8.20 -4.52 1.57
C CYS A 136 -7.48 -3.76 2.70
N ARG A 137 -7.22 -2.47 2.55
CA ARG A 137 -6.53 -1.66 3.58
C ARG A 137 -7.30 -1.57 4.89
N VAL A 138 -8.61 -1.30 4.81
CA VAL A 138 -9.48 -1.21 6.00
C VAL A 138 -9.56 -2.57 6.67
N GLU A 139 -9.79 -3.62 5.89
CA GLU A 139 -9.91 -4.98 6.43
C GLU A 139 -8.60 -5.46 7.07
N LEU A 140 -7.45 -5.14 6.47
CA LEU A 140 -6.14 -5.42 7.06
C LEU A 140 -5.93 -4.65 8.37
N ALA A 141 -6.27 -3.36 8.41
CA ALA A 141 -6.17 -2.54 9.62
C ALA A 141 -6.99 -3.13 10.78
N GLU A 142 -8.22 -3.53 10.49
CA GLU A 142 -9.13 -4.15 11.45
C GLU A 142 -8.60 -5.51 11.94
N ARG A 143 -8.12 -6.37 11.03
CA ARG A 143 -7.57 -7.68 11.37
C ARG A 143 -6.29 -7.58 12.20
N ILE A 144 -5.38 -6.67 11.86
CA ILE A 144 -4.17 -6.39 12.64
C ILE A 144 -4.56 -5.91 14.04
N SER A 145 -5.51 -4.97 14.13
CA SER A 145 -5.98 -4.44 15.42
C SER A 145 -6.59 -5.56 16.28
N ALA A 146 -7.42 -6.41 15.70
CA ALA A 146 -8.01 -7.56 16.39
C ALA A 146 -6.96 -8.56 16.87
N GLU A 147 -5.96 -8.85 16.02
CA GLU A 147 -4.87 -9.77 16.37
C GLU A 147 -3.98 -9.21 17.48
N VAL A 148 -3.65 -7.91 17.45
CA VAL A 148 -2.94 -7.24 18.55
C VAL A 148 -3.71 -7.38 19.87
N GLN A 149 -5.01 -7.11 19.87
CA GLN A 149 -5.84 -7.25 21.08
C GLN A 149 -5.86 -8.70 21.56
N ARG A 150 -6.01 -9.67 20.66
CA ARG A 150 -5.93 -11.10 20.99
C ARG A 150 -4.61 -11.46 21.63
N GLN A 151 -3.49 -10.95 21.11
CA GLN A 151 -2.15 -11.23 21.62
C GLN A 151 -1.90 -10.57 22.99
N ILE A 152 -2.44 -9.37 23.22
CA ILE A 152 -2.40 -8.72 24.54
C ILE A 152 -3.18 -9.53 25.58
N GLN A 153 -4.37 -10.02 25.19
CA GLN A 153 -5.27 -10.72 26.11
C GLN A 153 -4.83 -12.16 26.40
N PHE A 154 -4.36 -12.88 25.38
CA PHE A 154 -4.17 -14.33 25.44
C PHE A 154 -2.80 -14.81 24.93
N GLY A 155 -1.99 -13.93 24.36
CA GLY A 155 -0.81 -14.32 23.60
C GLY A 155 0.51 -13.81 24.17
N TRP A 156 1.50 -13.69 23.29
CA TRP A 156 2.88 -13.38 23.69
C TRP A 156 3.10 -11.90 24.00
N LEU A 157 2.14 -11.03 23.66
CA LEU A 157 2.12 -9.61 24.07
C LEU A 157 1.57 -9.40 25.49
N ARG A 158 1.08 -10.45 26.13
CA ARG A 158 0.62 -10.38 27.52
C ARG A 158 1.74 -9.86 28.42
N ASP A 159 1.40 -8.92 29.29
CA ASP A 159 2.31 -8.25 30.23
C ASP A 159 3.47 -7.47 29.56
N LYS A 160 3.38 -7.18 28.26
CA LYS A 160 4.31 -6.34 27.51
C LYS A 160 3.64 -5.03 27.11
N THR A 161 4.44 -3.98 26.97
CA THR A 161 3.98 -2.68 26.43
C THR A 161 4.35 -2.59 24.95
N LEU A 162 3.35 -2.55 24.07
CA LEU A 162 3.57 -2.26 22.64
C LEU A 162 3.97 -0.79 22.47
N LYS A 163 5.11 -0.55 21.83
CA LYS A 163 5.62 0.79 21.51
C LYS A 163 5.33 1.19 20.07
N ARG A 164 5.53 0.26 19.15
CA ARG A 164 5.34 0.48 17.71
C ARG A 164 4.93 -0.82 17.04
N LEU A 165 4.09 -0.69 16.03
CA LEU A 165 3.75 -1.73 15.08
C LEU A 165 4.08 -1.21 13.69
N SER A 166 4.73 -2.04 12.88
CA SER A 166 4.98 -1.74 11.47
C SER A 166 4.64 -2.93 10.60
N ILE A 167 3.95 -2.69 9.49
CA ILE A 167 3.79 -3.69 8.43
C ILE A 167 5.05 -3.63 7.57
N ASN A 168 5.79 -4.72 7.51
CA ASN A 168 7.04 -4.82 6.75
C ASN A 168 6.77 -5.08 5.28
N THR A 169 5.96 -6.09 5.01
CA THR A 169 5.60 -6.50 3.65
C THR A 169 4.15 -6.96 3.67
N VAL A 170 3.46 -6.68 2.56
CA VAL A 170 2.24 -7.40 2.23
C VAL A 170 2.44 -7.98 0.85
N THR A 171 2.10 -9.24 0.70
CA THR A 171 2.36 -10.01 -0.51
C THR A 171 1.06 -10.65 -0.95
N ARG A 172 0.64 -10.42 -2.19
CA ARG A 172 -0.50 -11.13 -2.76
C ARG A 172 -0.04 -12.48 -3.27
N ASN A 173 -0.70 -13.53 -2.81
CA ASN A 173 -0.54 -14.88 -3.29
C ASN A 173 -1.49 -15.10 -4.47
N MET A 174 -0.95 -15.49 -5.61
CA MET A 174 -1.71 -15.81 -6.80
C MET A 174 -2.11 -17.29 -6.79
N PRO A 175 -3.26 -17.68 -7.37
CA PRO A 175 -3.69 -19.08 -7.43
C PRO A 175 -2.71 -20.02 -8.15
N ASP A 176 -1.84 -19.47 -9.02
CA ASP A 176 -0.80 -20.20 -9.74
C ASP A 176 0.52 -20.34 -8.96
N GLY A 177 0.54 -19.91 -7.69
CA GLY A 177 1.70 -19.99 -6.80
C GLY A 177 2.71 -18.85 -6.96
N ARG A 178 2.47 -17.89 -7.88
CA ARG A 178 3.26 -16.65 -7.92
C ARG A 178 2.88 -15.74 -6.77
N PHE A 179 3.77 -14.82 -6.45
CA PHE A 179 3.52 -13.77 -5.48
C PHE A 179 3.94 -12.41 -6.04
N VAL A 180 3.17 -11.37 -5.70
CA VAL A 180 3.50 -9.99 -6.02
C VAL A 180 3.48 -9.17 -4.75
N GLU A 181 4.44 -8.26 -4.62
CA GLU A 181 4.41 -7.29 -3.53
C GLU A 181 3.10 -6.51 -3.65
N PHE A 182 2.28 -6.60 -2.61
CA PHE A 182 0.99 -5.95 -2.50
C PHE A 182 1.22 -4.67 -1.68
N PRO A 183 1.26 -3.51 -2.32
CA PRO A 183 1.60 -2.26 -1.66
C PRO A 183 0.45 -1.81 -0.78
N VAL A 184 0.49 -2.25 0.47
CA VAL A 184 -0.36 -1.74 1.53
C VAL A 184 0.40 -0.59 2.17
N VAL A 185 -0.17 0.59 2.00
CA VAL A 185 0.22 1.81 2.70
C VAL A 185 0.41 1.48 4.19
N THR A 186 1.62 1.69 4.69
CA THR A 186 1.98 1.42 6.08
C THR A 186 1.00 2.15 7.00
N ILE A 187 0.33 1.38 7.87
CA ILE A 187 -0.52 1.93 8.93
C ILE A 187 0.41 2.21 10.10
N HIS A 188 0.58 3.47 10.46
CA HIS A 188 1.36 3.92 11.61
C HIS A 188 0.49 4.09 12.85
#